data_AF-A0A8E0RRN7-F1
#
_entry.id   AF-A0A8E0RRN7-F1
#
_cell.length_a   1.000
_cell.length_b   1.000
_cell.length_c   1.000
_cell.angle_alpha   90.00
_cell.angle_beta   90.00
_cell.angle_gamma   90.00
#
_symmetry.space_group_name_H-M   'P 1'
#
loop_
_entity.id
_entity.type
_entity.pdbx_description
1 polymer ?
#
loop_
_entity_poly.entity_id
_entity_poly.type
_entity_poly.pdbx_seq_one_letter_code
_entity_poly.pdbx_strand_id
1 'polypeptide(L)' 'MWYEILPAAGIMLACLAVYEPITKGIAYGLFGRWSATDYFAYRDDFPLHLRDRDLVGRHHILRGVEVVDDE' A
#
# COMPACT_ATOMS: atom_id res chain seq x y z
N MET A 1 11.31 35.77 19.26
CA MET A 1 11.80 36.15 17.91
C MET A 1 11.00 35.40 16.84
N TRP A 2 10.75 35.99 15.66
CA TRP A 2 9.83 35.39 14.65
C TRP A 2 10.27 34.00 14.13
N TYR A 3 11.56 33.69 14.21
CA TYR A 3 12.14 32.43 13.74
C TYR A 3 11.94 31.25 14.72
N GLU A 4 11.43 31.48 15.93
CA GLU A 4 11.17 30.41 16.90
C GLU A 4 10.08 29.42 16.44
N ILE A 5 9.32 29.78 15.40
CA ILE A 5 8.33 28.90 14.77
C ILE A 5 8.96 27.88 13.80
N LEU A 6 10.20 28.12 13.34
CA LEU A 6 10.86 27.29 12.33
C LEU A 6 11.02 25.82 12.77
N PRO A 7 11.40 25.50 14.03
CA PRO A 7 11.47 24.12 14.49
C PRO A 7 10.10 23.41 14.42
N ALA A 8 9.02 24.08 14.85
CA ALA A 8 7.68 23.51 14.83
C ALA A 8 7.18 23.28 13.39
N ALA A 9 7.42 24.25 12.49
CA ALA A 9 7.09 24.13 11.08
C ALA A 9 7.89 23.01 10.39
N GLY A 10 9.17 22.87 10.74
CA GLY A 10 10.04 21.80 10.22
C GLY A 10 9.56 20.41 10.62
N ILE A 11 9.15 20.22 11.89
CA ILE A 11 8.58 18.95 12.36
C ILE A 11 7.29 18.63 11.61
N MET A 12 6.39 19.60 11.46
CA MET A 12 5.13 19.41 10.74
C MET A 12 5.36 19.00 9.28
N LEU A 13 6.31 19.64 8.58
CA LEU A 13 6.69 19.27 7.21
C LEU A 13 7.32 17.86 7.15
N ALA A 14 8.18 17.52 8.11
CA ALA A 14 8.79 16.20 8.17
C ALA A 14 7.73 15.10 8.38
N CYS A 15 6.76 15.32 9.27
CA CYS A 15 5.65 14.39 9.48
C CYS A 15 4.83 14.19 8.20
N LEU A 16 4.56 15.26 7.46
CA LEU A 16 3.77 15.20 6.23
C LEU A 16 4.54 14.52 5.08
N ALA A 17 5.84 14.77 4.96
CA ALA A 17 6.70 14.14 3.96
C ALA A 17 6.88 12.63 4.21
N VAL A 18 6.89 12.21 5.46
CA VAL A 18 7.10 10.80 5.85
C VAL A 18 5.78 10.02 5.91
N TYR A 19 4.62 10.70 5.96
CA TYR A 19 3.31 10.06 6.01
C TYR A 19 3.08 9.07 4.86
N GLU A 20 3.27 9.51 3.62
CA GLU A 20 3.03 8.71 2.42
C GLU A 20 3.96 7.48 2.29
N PRO A 21 5.30 7.58 2.46
CA PRO A 21 6.15 6.40 2.40
C PRO A 21 5.89 5.42 3.55
N ILE A 22 5.53 5.90 4.74
CA ILE A 22 5.14 5.01 5.86
C ILE A 22 3.85 4.26 5.52
N THR A 23 2.82 4.95 5.03
CA THR A 23 1.57 4.29 4.66
C THR A 23 1.79 3.27 3.55
N LYS A 24 2.59 3.59 2.52
CA LYS A 24 3.01 2.63 1.48
C LYS A 24 3.76 1.42 2.05
N GLY A 25 4.69 1.63 2.98
CA GLY A 25 5.43 0.54 3.61
C GLY A 25 4.54 -0.40 4.43
N ILE A 26 3.62 0.17 5.20
CA ILE A 26 2.63 -0.59 5.97
C ILE A 26 1.67 -1.35 5.04
N ALA A 27 1.19 -0.70 3.98
CA ALA A 27 0.37 -1.32 2.94
C ALA A 27 1.02 -2.56 2.34
N TYR A 28 2.30 -2.43 1.99
CA TYR A 28 3.07 -3.51 1.41
C TYR A 28 3.26 -4.66 2.41
N GLY A 29 3.56 -4.35 3.67
CA GLY A 29 3.73 -5.37 4.71
C GLY A 29 2.45 -6.17 5.00
N LEU A 30 1.28 -5.54 4.94
CA LEU A 30 0.00 -6.19 5.25
C LEU A 30 -0.66 -6.86 4.04
N PHE A 31 -0.58 -6.23 2.87
CA PHE A 31 -1.36 -6.61 1.69
C PHE A 31 -0.48 -6.97 0.48
N GLY A 32 0.85 -6.81 0.56
CA GLY A 32 1.75 -7.03 -0.58
C GLY A 32 1.58 -6.03 -1.72
N ARG A 33 0.91 -4.89 -1.48
CA ARG A 33 0.56 -3.88 -2.50
C ARG A 33 1.17 -2.52 -2.16
N TRP A 34 1.57 -1.78 -3.20
CA TRP A 34 2.17 -0.44 -3.08
C TRP A 34 1.15 0.73 -3.20
N SER A 35 -0.15 0.44 -3.38
CA SER A 35 -1.18 1.47 -3.48
C SER A 35 -1.51 2.05 -2.10
N ALA A 36 -0.94 3.22 -1.80
CA ALA A 36 -0.88 3.83 -0.48
C ALA A 36 -2.22 4.25 0.14
N THR A 37 -3.25 4.44 -0.67
CA THR A 37 -4.48 5.16 -0.26
C THR A 37 -5.76 4.60 -0.88
N ASP A 38 -5.69 3.96 -2.05
CA ASP A 38 -6.82 3.23 -2.65
C ASP A 38 -6.76 1.75 -2.28
N TYR A 39 -6.85 1.45 -0.98
CA TYR A 39 -6.76 0.06 -0.51
C TYR A 39 -7.92 -0.78 -1.04
N PHE A 40 -9.14 -0.24 -0.96
CA PHE A 40 -10.40 -0.87 -1.36
C PHE A 40 -11.38 0.25 -1.72
N ALA A 41 -11.13 0.91 -2.85
CA ALA A 41 -12.00 1.98 -3.32
C ALA A 41 -13.44 1.47 -3.53
N TYR A 42 -13.56 0.17 -3.86
CA TYR A 42 -14.82 -0.53 -3.99
C TYR A 42 -14.90 -1.70 -3.00
N ARG A 43 -16.12 -1.98 -2.55
CA ARG A 43 -16.41 -3.04 -1.56
C ARG A 43 -15.94 -4.42 -2.02
N ASP A 44 -15.87 -4.63 -3.33
CA ASP A 44 -15.52 -5.91 -3.96
C ASP A 44 -14.01 -6.13 -4.09
N ASP A 45 -13.19 -5.09 -3.88
CA ASP A 45 -11.73 -5.17 -4.02
C ASP A 45 -11.10 -6.04 -2.92
N PHE A 46 -11.69 -6.06 -1.72
CA PHE A 46 -11.19 -6.86 -0.59
C PHE A 46 -11.44 -8.36 -0.79
N PRO A 47 -12.67 -8.81 -1.15
CA PRO A 47 -12.91 -10.17 -1.59
C PRO A 47 -12.02 -10.61 -2.76
N LEU A 48 -11.80 -9.74 -3.75
CA LEU A 48 -10.95 -10.04 -4.90
C LEU A 48 -9.49 -10.24 -4.47
N HIS A 49 -8.98 -9.39 -3.59
CA HIS A 49 -7.64 -9.55 -3.01
C HIS A 49 -7.47 -10.86 -2.23
N LEU A 50 -8.48 -11.27 -1.45
CA LEU A 50 -8.45 -12.56 -0.76
C LEU A 50 -8.44 -13.74 -1.73
N ARG A 51 -9.25 -13.67 -2.79
CA ARG A 51 -9.29 -14.69 -3.84
C ARG A 51 -7.96 -14.79 -4.59
N ASP A 52 -7.36 -13.66 -4.94
CA ASP A 52 -6.02 -13.59 -5.55
C ASP A 52 -4.97 -14.26 -4.65
N ARG A 53 -5.02 -14.00 -3.34
CA ARG A 53 -4.09 -14.60 -2.36
C ARG A 53 -4.26 -16.11 -2.25
N ASP A 54 -5.50 -16.60 -2.28
CA ASP A 54 -5.80 -18.04 -2.24
C ASP A 54 -5.34 -18.74 -3.53
N LEU A 55 -5.51 -18.10 -4.69
CA LEU A 55 -5.04 -18.63 -5.99
C LEU A 55 -3.52 -18.67 -6.12
N VAL A 56 -2.82 -17.69 -5.54
CA VAL A 56 -1.36 -17.55 -5.68
C VAL A 56 -0.58 -18.41 -4.67
N GLY A 57 -1.21 -18.84 -3.58
CA GLY A 57 -0.59 -19.73 -2.58
C GLY A 57 0.66 -19.13 -1.94
N ARG A 58 0.50 -18.36 -0.86
CA ARG A 58 1.57 -17.65 -0.09
C ARG A 58 2.48 -16.69 -0.88
N HIS A 59 2.53 -16.74 -2.21
CA HIS A 59 3.29 -15.80 -3.03
C HIS A 59 2.59 -14.44 -3.12
N HIS A 60 3.36 -13.35 -3.17
CA HIS A 60 2.83 -11.98 -3.15
C HIS A 60 2.68 -11.39 -4.56
N ILE A 61 2.90 -12.21 -5.60
CA ILE A 61 2.90 -11.81 -7.01
C ILE A 61 1.90 -12.72 -7.72
N LEU A 62 0.85 -12.11 -8.27
CA LEU A 62 -0.05 -12.79 -9.20
C LEU A 62 0.77 -13.22 -10.42
N ARG A 63 0.91 -14.54 -10.61
CA ARG A 63 1.32 -15.06 -11.92
C ARG A 63 0.24 -14.66 -12.93
N GLY A 64 0.63 -14.03 -14.03
CA GLY A 64 -0.29 -13.56 -15.05
C GLY A 64 -0.97 -14.70 -15.81
N VAL A 65 -1.36 -14.42 -17.06
CA VAL A 65 -1.95 -15.38 -18.03
C VAL A 65 -1.04 -16.60 -18.30
N GLU A 66 0.17 -16.62 -17.74
CA GLU A 66 1.16 -17.70 -17.83
C GLU A 66 0.76 -19.02 -17.14
N VAL A 67 -0.41 -19.10 -16.50
CA VAL A 67 -0.95 -20.32 -15.85
C VAL A 67 -2.38 -20.65 -16.30
N VAL A 68 -2.86 -20.09 -17.41
CA VAL A 68 -4.03 -20.68 -18.07
C VAL A 68 -3.50 -21.91 -18.80
N ASP A 69 -3.65 -23.08 -18.17
CA ASP A 69 -3.41 -24.36 -18.84
C ASP A 69 -4.30 -24.41 -20.09
N ASP A 70 -3.68 -24.65 -21.25
CA ASP A 70 -4.34 -24.83 -22.53
C ASP A 70 -5.07 -26.20 -22.57
N GLU A 71 -6.10 -26.38 -21.73
CA GLU A 71 -7.09 -27.46 -21.87
C GLU A 71 -8.37 -26.98 -22.59
#